data_AF-A0A9P7K3B2-F1
#
_entry.id   AF-A0A9P7K3B2-F1
#
_cell.length_a   1.000
_cell.length_b   1.000
_cell.length_c   1.000
_cell.angle_alpha   90.00
_cell.angle_beta   90.00
_cell.angle_gamma   90.00
#
_symmetry.space_group_name_H-M   'P 1'
#
loop_
_entity.id
_entity.type
_entity.pdbx_description
1 polymer ?
#
loop_
_entity_poly.entity_id
_entity_poly.type
_entity_poly.pdbx_seq_one_letter_code
_entity_poly.pdbx_strand_id
1 'polypeptide(L)'
;WAFISACVLWIGVLPDTLSNEDAYTSANSCLNLLQQFGINDVEVEFRASIYTKSAGLGPLDFADDDPMIDFRRHLTPVLGLSIAGQATPHHEGTGGLYFSEGGDSKNVFLLTARHVLFPPSEGSNDDYTHASPSESEPSSDGEDGAPRRNVMMLGPGRFDKLVKSINDSIWKCSEEIERYERTIEWW
;
A
#
# COMPACT_ATOMS: atom_id res chain seq x y z
N TRP A 1 -14.18 8.82 25.09
CA TRP A 1 -14.06 7.42 24.65
C TRP A 1 -14.45 7.37 23.19
N ALA A 2 -13.48 7.24 22.29
CA ALA A 2 -13.77 7.07 20.86
C ALA A 2 -14.04 5.59 20.61
N PHE A 3 -15.19 5.27 19.99
CA PHE A 3 -15.39 3.94 19.41
C PHE A 3 -14.45 3.86 18.21
N ILE A 4 -13.40 3.03 18.34
CA ILE A 4 -12.61 2.62 17.18
C ILE A 4 -13.50 1.59 16.48
N SER A 5 -13.91 1.90 15.26
CA SER A 5 -14.61 0.93 14.41
C SER A 5 -13.65 -0.21 14.08
N ALA A 6 -14.16 -1.45 14.06
CA ALA A 6 -13.39 -2.62 13.67
C ALA A 6 -12.67 -2.37 12.33
N CYS A 7 -11.45 -2.86 12.20
CA CYS A 7 -10.70 -2.79 10.96
C CYS A 7 -11.31 -3.79 9.96
N VAL A 8 -11.61 -3.37 8.73
CA VAL A 8 -12.20 -4.28 7.73
C VAL A 8 -11.13 -4.76 6.76
N LEU A 9 -10.91 -6.07 6.69
CA LEU A 9 -10.10 -6.74 5.67
C LEU A 9 -10.94 -7.00 4.42
N TRP A 10 -10.63 -6.27 3.34
CA TRP A 10 -11.30 -6.44 2.05
C TRP A 10 -10.56 -7.43 1.15
N ILE A 11 -11.28 -8.44 0.69
CA ILE A 11 -10.79 -9.44 -0.26
C ILE A 11 -11.53 -9.26 -1.59
N GLY A 12 -10.79 -8.81 -2.61
CA GLY A 12 -11.30 -8.69 -3.97
C GLY A 12 -11.39 -10.05 -4.66
N VAL A 13 -12.56 -10.39 -5.19
CA VAL A 13 -12.79 -11.63 -5.95
C VAL A 13 -13.43 -11.31 -7.29
N LEU A 14 -13.14 -12.12 -8.32
CA LEU A 14 -13.74 -11.89 -9.64
C LEU A 14 -15.28 -12.03 -9.52
N PRO A 15 -16.06 -11.17 -10.20
CA PRO A 15 -17.52 -11.29 -10.18
C PRO A 15 -17.99 -12.70 -10.53
N ASP A 16 -19.01 -13.19 -9.82
CA ASP A 16 -19.65 -14.49 -10.03
C ASP A 16 -18.73 -15.72 -9.87
N THR A 17 -17.54 -15.55 -9.25
CA THR A 17 -16.59 -16.67 -9.03
C THR A 17 -16.57 -17.23 -7.62
N LEU A 18 -17.19 -16.56 -6.65
CA LEU A 18 -17.19 -16.96 -5.25
C LEU A 18 -18.61 -17.32 -4.81
N SER A 19 -18.80 -18.53 -4.28
CA SER A 19 -20.05 -18.93 -3.64
C SER A 19 -20.18 -18.33 -2.24
N ASN A 20 -21.40 -18.20 -1.72
CA ASN A 20 -21.62 -17.68 -0.36
C ASN A 20 -20.99 -18.60 0.70
N GLU A 21 -21.08 -19.92 0.51
CA GLU A 21 -20.51 -20.92 1.40
C GLU A 21 -18.98 -20.85 1.44
N ASP A 22 -18.33 -20.70 0.28
CA ASP A 22 -16.88 -20.56 0.20
C ASP A 22 -16.41 -19.22 0.79
N ALA A 23 -17.17 -18.13 0.56
CA ALA A 23 -16.91 -16.83 1.16
C ALA A 23 -16.95 -16.90 2.69
N TYR A 24 -18.01 -17.51 3.24
CA TYR A 24 -18.18 -17.66 4.69
C TYR A 24 -17.07 -18.53 5.31
N THR A 25 -16.74 -19.65 4.66
CA THR A 25 -15.68 -20.54 5.13
C THR A 25 -14.31 -19.86 5.10
N SER A 26 -14.03 -19.11 4.03
CA SER A 26 -12.78 -18.38 3.86
C SER A 26 -12.67 -17.20 4.83
N ALA A 27 -13.77 -16.46 5.08
CA ALA A 27 -13.82 -15.38 6.06
C ALA A 27 -13.48 -15.87 7.46
N ASN A 28 -14.13 -16.96 7.91
CA ASN A 28 -13.85 -17.55 9.23
C ASN A 28 -12.42 -18.09 9.34
N SER A 29 -11.89 -18.64 8.25
CA SER A 29 -10.49 -19.08 8.23
C SER A 29 -9.52 -17.91 8.40
N CYS A 30 -9.80 -16.77 7.75
CA CYS A 30 -9.03 -15.54 7.93
C CYS A 30 -9.13 -15.01 9.37
N LEU A 31 -10.35 -14.93 9.93
CA LEU A 31 -10.57 -14.48 11.31
C LEU A 31 -9.83 -15.37 12.32
N ASN A 32 -9.92 -16.69 12.18
CA ASN A 32 -9.21 -17.64 13.05
C ASN A 32 -7.68 -17.49 12.94
N LEU A 33 -7.16 -17.18 11.76
CA LEU A 33 -5.73 -16.91 11.58
C LEU A 33 -5.33 -15.62 12.29
N LEU A 34 -6.07 -14.52 12.08
CA LEU A 34 -5.81 -13.23 12.71
C LEU A 34 -5.89 -13.31 14.24
N GLN A 35 -6.84 -14.07 14.76
CA GLN A 35 -6.99 -14.33 16.19
C GLN A 35 -5.76 -15.02 16.79
N GLN A 36 -5.12 -15.95 16.06
CA GLN A 36 -3.88 -16.60 16.53
C GLN A 36 -2.73 -15.59 16.74
N PHE A 37 -2.75 -14.47 16.03
CA PHE A 37 -1.80 -13.37 16.20
C PHE A 37 -2.29 -12.26 17.14
N GLY A 38 -3.42 -12.47 17.85
CA GLY A 38 -3.98 -11.49 18.77
C GLY A 38 -4.71 -10.32 18.10
N ILE A 39 -4.99 -10.42 16.79
CA ILE A 39 -5.71 -9.41 16.02
C ILE A 39 -7.20 -9.78 16.05
N ASN A 40 -7.94 -9.20 17.01
CA ASN A 40 -9.31 -9.61 17.31
C ASN A 40 -10.38 -8.62 16.80
N ASP A 41 -10.01 -7.37 16.55
CA ASP A 41 -10.94 -6.29 16.16
C ASP A 41 -10.93 -6.10 14.64
N VAL A 42 -11.21 -7.19 13.91
CA VAL A 42 -11.21 -7.22 12.45
C VAL A 42 -12.48 -7.88 11.92
N GLU A 43 -13.05 -7.29 10.88
CA GLU A 43 -14.10 -7.86 10.05
C GLU A 43 -13.52 -8.29 8.69
N VAL A 44 -14.07 -9.32 8.06
CA VAL A 44 -13.62 -9.79 6.74
C VAL A 44 -14.77 -9.68 5.76
N GLU A 45 -14.56 -8.91 4.68
CA GLU A 45 -15.55 -8.71 3.64
C GLU A 45 -15.01 -9.11 2.28
N PHE A 46 -15.83 -9.85 1.53
CA PHE A 46 -15.55 -10.18 0.13
C PHE A 46 -16.28 -9.19 -0.78
N ARG A 47 -15.55 -8.64 -1.74
CA ARG A 47 -16.10 -7.70 -2.71
C ARG A 47 -15.79 -8.16 -4.12
N ALA A 48 -16.82 -8.23 -4.96
CA ALA A 48 -16.65 -8.41 -6.39
C ALA A 48 -15.77 -7.28 -6.94
N SER A 49 -14.63 -7.65 -7.50
CA SER A 49 -13.58 -6.74 -7.97
C SER A 49 -12.90 -7.32 -9.20
N ILE A 50 -12.64 -6.47 -10.19
CA ILE A 50 -11.86 -6.82 -11.37
C ILE A 50 -10.48 -6.20 -11.18
N TYR A 51 -9.46 -7.03 -11.03
CA TYR A 51 -8.08 -6.57 -11.01
C TYR A 51 -7.61 -6.30 -12.43
N THR A 52 -7.28 -5.04 -12.73
CA THR A 52 -6.59 -4.66 -13.96
C THR A 52 -5.14 -4.36 -13.64
N LYS A 53 -4.24 -5.20 -14.14
CA LYS A 53 -2.79 -4.96 -14.02
C LYS A 53 -2.43 -3.76 -14.91
N SER A 54 -2.26 -2.57 -14.34
CA SER A 54 -1.66 -1.45 -15.06
C SER A 54 -0.15 -1.71 -15.18
N ALA A 55 0.31 -1.97 -16.40
CA ALA A 55 1.73 -2.04 -16.70
C ALA A 55 2.24 -0.60 -16.93
N GLY A 56 2.65 0.07 -15.87
CA GLY A 56 3.29 1.39 -15.97
C GLY A 56 2.33 2.54 -16.31
N LEU A 57 2.43 3.61 -15.52
CA LEU A 57 1.84 4.93 -15.70
C LEU A 57 0.39 5.02 -16.26
N GLY A 58 -0.54 4.96 -15.31
CA GLY A 58 -1.75 5.79 -15.33
C GLY A 58 -2.15 5.99 -13.87
N PRO A 59 -2.50 7.21 -13.43
CA PRO A 59 -3.23 7.38 -12.17
C PRO A 59 -4.35 6.36 -12.11
N LEU A 60 -4.55 5.74 -10.95
CA LEU A 60 -5.79 5.03 -10.71
C LEU A 60 -6.92 6.02 -11.03
N ASP A 61 -7.73 5.69 -12.03
CA ASP A 61 -8.87 6.50 -12.45
C ASP A 61 -9.97 6.27 -11.43
N PHE A 62 -9.84 6.91 -10.28
CA PHE A 62 -10.97 7.03 -9.39
C PHE A 62 -11.95 7.96 -10.08
N ALA A 63 -13.23 7.58 -10.10
CA ALA A 63 -14.28 8.38 -10.70
C ALA A 63 -14.09 9.87 -10.38
N ASP A 64 -14.03 10.67 -11.46
CA ASP A 64 -13.65 12.09 -11.57
C ASP A 64 -14.45 13.06 -10.67
N ASP A 65 -15.40 12.55 -9.88
CA ASP A 65 -16.36 13.34 -9.11
C ASP A 65 -15.88 13.65 -7.67
N ASP A 66 -14.74 13.09 -7.20
CA ASP A 66 -14.14 13.48 -5.92
C ASP A 66 -13.07 14.57 -6.13
N PRO A 67 -13.37 15.86 -5.88
CA PRO A 67 -12.35 16.92 -5.93
C PRO A 67 -11.19 16.66 -4.93
N MET A 68 -11.46 15.85 -3.89
CA MET A 68 -10.55 15.10 -3.01
C MET A 68 -9.36 14.39 -3.66
N ILE A 69 -9.57 13.88 -4.86
CA ILE A 69 -8.86 12.69 -5.32
C ILE A 69 -7.38 12.96 -5.56
N ASP A 70 -7.04 14.09 -6.16
CA ASP A 70 -5.66 14.46 -6.46
C ASP A 70 -4.83 14.70 -5.20
N PHE A 71 -5.46 15.06 -4.09
CA PHE A 71 -4.81 15.26 -2.79
C PHE A 71 -4.67 13.95 -2.03
N ARG A 72 -5.79 13.22 -1.94
CA ARG A 72 -5.85 11.93 -1.26
C ARG A 72 -4.90 10.93 -1.92
N ARG A 73 -4.78 10.96 -3.24
CA ARG A 73 -3.98 9.98 -3.98
C ARG A 73 -2.50 9.92 -3.57
N HIS A 74 -1.93 11.02 -3.10
CA HIS A 74 -0.52 11.04 -2.70
C HIS A 74 -0.29 10.63 -1.24
N LEU A 75 -1.35 10.55 -0.44
CA LEU A 75 -1.29 10.36 1.01
C LEU A 75 -2.16 9.21 1.52
N THR A 76 -3.02 8.63 0.67
CA THR A 76 -3.78 7.44 1.03
C THR A 76 -2.87 6.22 1.00
N PRO A 77 -2.94 5.36 2.03
CA PRO A 77 -2.23 4.07 2.01
C PRO A 77 -2.65 3.20 0.81
N VAL A 78 -3.83 3.47 0.24
CA VAL A 78 -4.34 2.82 -0.98
C VAL A 78 -3.40 2.98 -2.17
N LEU A 79 -2.70 4.13 -2.29
CA LEU A 79 -1.84 4.40 -3.43
C LEU A 79 -0.35 4.44 -3.07
N GLY A 80 -0.01 4.66 -1.79
CA GLY A 80 1.36 4.49 -1.30
C GLY A 80 2.38 5.46 -1.89
N LEU A 81 3.63 5.37 -1.42
CA LEU A 81 4.73 6.15 -1.98
C LEU A 81 5.23 5.47 -3.25
N SER A 82 5.46 6.25 -4.31
CA SER A 82 6.10 5.73 -5.52
C SER A 82 7.54 5.31 -5.22
N ILE A 83 7.86 4.08 -5.62
CA ILE A 83 9.17 3.46 -5.43
C ILE A 83 9.59 2.69 -6.69
N ALA A 84 10.89 2.43 -6.82
CA ALA A 84 11.43 1.55 -7.85
C ALA A 84 12.69 0.85 -7.35
N GLY A 85 13.05 -0.30 -7.91
CA GLY A 85 14.34 -0.93 -7.65
C GLY A 85 15.50 -0.05 -8.13
N GLN A 86 16.60 0.03 -7.35
CA GLN A 86 17.76 0.82 -7.75
C GLN A 86 18.40 0.32 -9.05
N ALA A 87 18.43 -1.01 -9.23
CA ALA A 87 18.93 -1.64 -10.45
C ALA A 87 17.94 -1.52 -11.63
N THR A 88 16.66 -1.32 -11.34
CA THR A 88 15.54 -1.41 -12.30
C THR A 88 14.60 -0.21 -12.18
N PRO A 89 15.09 1.04 -12.33
CA PRO A 89 14.29 2.25 -12.05
C PRO A 89 13.06 2.42 -12.92
N HIS A 90 12.98 1.71 -14.05
CA HIS A 90 11.85 1.71 -14.98
C HIS A 90 10.74 0.72 -14.58
N HIS A 91 10.98 -0.14 -13.58
CA HIS A 91 9.99 -1.01 -12.97
C HIS A 91 9.47 -0.36 -11.69
N GLU A 92 8.59 0.62 -11.87
CA GLU A 92 7.99 1.39 -10.79
C GLU A 92 6.84 0.64 -10.13
N GLY A 93 6.57 0.99 -8.87
CA GLY A 93 5.35 0.62 -8.16
C GLY A 93 5.20 1.45 -6.92
N THR A 94 4.44 0.94 -5.95
CA THR A 94 4.09 1.70 -4.75
C THR A 94 4.39 0.91 -3.48
N GLY A 95 4.81 1.64 -2.46
CA GLY A 95 4.90 1.17 -1.09
C GLY A 95 3.65 1.58 -0.32
N GLY A 96 2.72 0.65 -0.16
CA GLY A 96 1.36 0.94 0.34
C GLY A 96 1.17 0.77 1.84
N LEU A 97 1.83 -0.23 2.45
CA LEU A 97 1.67 -0.55 3.87
C LEU A 97 3.02 -0.46 4.59
N TYR A 98 3.03 0.25 5.73
CA TYR A 98 4.20 0.41 6.58
C TYR A 98 3.94 -0.24 7.93
N PHE A 99 4.93 -0.95 8.46
CA PHE A 99 4.85 -1.53 9.80
C PHE A 99 6.18 -1.34 10.53
N SER A 100 6.10 -0.92 11.79
CA SER A 100 7.27 -0.86 12.65
C SER A 100 7.70 -2.27 13.04
N GLU A 101 9.00 -2.50 13.14
CA GLU A 101 9.53 -3.76 13.72
C GLU A 101 9.04 -3.98 15.16
N GLY A 102 8.71 -2.89 15.88
CA GLY A 102 8.21 -2.93 17.24
C GLY A 102 9.32 -2.85 18.30
N GLY A 103 8.93 -2.84 19.58
CA GLY A 103 9.85 -2.63 20.69
C GLY A 103 10.54 -1.27 20.63
N ASP A 104 11.84 -1.24 20.93
CA ASP A 104 12.67 -0.03 20.85
C ASP A 104 13.28 0.20 19.46
N SER A 105 12.95 -0.63 18.47
CA SER A 105 13.49 -0.51 17.12
C SER A 105 12.92 0.70 16.40
N LYS A 106 13.80 1.39 15.66
CA LYS A 106 13.42 2.49 14.77
C LYS A 106 13.19 2.03 13.33
N ASN A 107 13.27 0.72 13.08
CA ASN A 107 13.10 0.16 11.76
C ASN A 107 11.61 0.17 11.36
N VAL A 108 11.38 0.60 10.13
CA VAL A 108 10.07 0.57 9.48
C VAL A 108 10.20 -0.29 8.23
N PHE A 109 9.33 -1.26 8.10
CA PHE A 109 9.19 -2.10 6.93
C PHE A 109 8.11 -1.54 6.02
N LEU A 110 8.27 -1.80 4.73
CA LEU A 110 7.38 -1.37 3.67
C LEU A 110 6.97 -2.58 2.84
N LEU A 111 5.67 -2.80 2.70
CA LEU A 111 5.12 -3.82 1.80
C LEU A 111 4.94 -3.24 0.39
N THR A 112 5.45 -3.96 -0.60
CA THR A 112 5.27 -3.65 -2.01
C THR A 112 5.11 -4.92 -2.83
N ALA A 113 4.66 -4.77 -4.07
CA ALA A 113 4.56 -5.87 -5.00
C ALA A 113 5.96 -6.35 -5.43
N ARG A 114 6.13 -7.67 -5.55
CA ARG A 114 7.40 -8.30 -5.95
C ARG A 114 7.98 -7.72 -7.24
N HIS A 115 7.15 -7.42 -8.24
CA HIS A 115 7.59 -6.96 -9.55
C HIS A 115 8.37 -5.62 -9.53
N VAL A 116 8.21 -4.83 -8.46
CA VAL A 116 8.96 -3.57 -8.26
C VAL A 116 10.45 -3.83 -8.07
N LEU A 117 10.80 -4.93 -7.39
CA LEU A 117 12.19 -5.32 -7.12
C LEU A 117 12.68 -6.49 -7.98
N PHE A 118 11.75 -7.30 -8.49
CA PHE A 118 12.01 -8.47 -9.31
C PHE A 118 11.14 -8.40 -10.57
N PRO A 119 11.56 -7.65 -11.60
CA PRO A 119 10.86 -7.58 -12.86
C PRO A 119 10.51 -8.98 -13.38
N PRO A 120 9.34 -9.15 -14.04
CA PRO A 120 8.98 -10.44 -14.63
C PRO A 120 10.00 -10.98 -15.64
N SER A 121 10.86 -10.12 -16.20
CA SER A 121 11.96 -10.47 -17.09
C SER A 121 13.20 -11.03 -16.39
N GLU A 122 13.33 -10.88 -15.07
CA GLU A 122 14.54 -11.29 -14.31
C GLU A 122 14.47 -12.72 -13.74
N GLY A 123 13.32 -13.40 -13.85
CA GLY A 123 13.20 -14.79 -13.43
C GLY A 123 11.78 -15.21 -13.03
N SER A 124 11.68 -16.45 -12.56
CA SER A 124 10.45 -17.03 -12.00
C SER A 124 9.99 -16.31 -10.74
N ASN A 125 8.71 -16.50 -10.41
CA ASN A 125 8.08 -15.97 -9.21
C ASN A 125 8.39 -16.85 -7.99
N ASP A 126 9.67 -17.07 -7.74
CA ASP A 126 10.15 -17.86 -6.61
C ASP A 126 10.30 -16.98 -5.36
N ASP A 127 10.24 -17.63 -4.20
CA ASP A 127 10.45 -17.00 -2.90
C ASP A 127 11.84 -16.38 -2.81
N TYR A 128 11.89 -15.23 -2.15
CA TYR A 128 13.13 -14.48 -1.94
C TYR A 128 13.41 -14.35 -0.45
N THR A 129 14.44 -15.03 0.01
CA THR A 129 14.92 -14.94 1.41
C THR A 129 16.20 -14.12 1.43
N HIS A 130 16.14 -12.95 2.07
CA HIS A 130 17.32 -12.11 2.29
C HIS A 130 18.20 -12.72 3.40
N ALA A 131 19.48 -12.96 3.10
CA ALA A 131 20.46 -13.28 4.15
C ALA A 131 20.74 -12.03 4.99
N SER A 132 20.34 -12.04 6.26
CA SER A 132 20.77 -11.00 7.20
C SER A 132 22.29 -11.05 7.39
N PRO A 133 23.01 -9.91 7.52
CA PRO A 133 24.47 -9.90 7.73
C PRO A 133 24.94 -10.44 9.09
N SER A 134 24.03 -10.88 9.95
CA SER A 134 24.29 -11.72 11.12
C SER A 134 23.50 -13.00 10.86
N GLU A 135 24.11 -14.07 10.38
CA GLU A 135 25.02 -14.93 11.13
C GLU A 135 26.08 -15.49 10.18
N SER A 136 27.33 -15.17 10.48
CA SER A 136 28.50 -15.80 9.88
C SER A 136 28.72 -17.14 10.58
N GLU A 137 27.86 -18.11 10.30
CA GLU A 137 28.23 -19.51 10.34
C GLU A 137 27.66 -20.14 9.06
N PRO A 138 28.50 -20.76 8.20
CA PRO A 138 28.01 -21.39 6.99
C PRO A 138 27.06 -22.53 7.40
N SER A 139 25.78 -22.42 7.03
CA SER A 139 24.89 -23.56 7.12
C SER A 139 25.42 -24.65 6.17
N SER A 140 25.48 -25.88 6.67
CA SER A 140 25.97 -27.05 5.92
C SER A 140 25.10 -27.43 4.71
N ASP A 141 24.01 -26.69 4.47
CA ASP A 141 22.99 -27.01 3.46
C ASP A 141 23.01 -26.06 2.24
N GLY A 142 23.96 -25.13 2.15
CA GLY A 142 24.28 -24.43 0.90
C GLY A 142 23.27 -23.39 0.39
N GLU A 143 22.28 -22.99 1.19
CA GLU A 143 21.45 -21.82 0.89
C GLU A 143 22.11 -20.54 1.41
N ASP A 144 23.12 -20.06 0.68
CA ASP A 144 23.59 -18.68 0.81
C ASP A 144 22.44 -17.75 0.41
N GLY A 145 21.83 -17.07 1.39
CA GLY A 145 20.66 -16.22 1.13
C GLY A 145 20.94 -15.07 0.17
N ALA A 146 19.88 -14.54 -0.44
CA ALA A 146 19.99 -13.66 -1.59
C ALA A 146 20.42 -12.22 -1.22
N PRO A 147 21.17 -11.53 -2.11
CA PRO A 147 21.78 -10.24 -1.80
C PRO A 147 20.77 -9.09 -1.74
N ARG A 148 20.94 -8.20 -0.75
CA ARG A 148 20.08 -7.02 -0.55
C ARG A 148 19.86 -6.23 -1.85
N ARG A 149 18.59 -5.96 -2.16
CA ARG A 149 18.18 -5.03 -3.21
C ARG A 149 17.81 -3.68 -2.63
N ASN A 150 18.36 -2.62 -3.21
CA ASN A 150 18.08 -1.25 -2.80
C ASN A 150 16.83 -0.72 -3.52
N VAL A 151 16.07 0.11 -2.81
CA VAL A 151 14.87 0.79 -3.32
C VAL A 151 15.19 2.27 -3.49
N MET A 152 14.83 2.84 -4.64
CA MET A 152 14.76 4.28 -4.82
C MET A 152 13.43 4.81 -4.31
N MET A 153 13.50 5.88 -3.52
CA MET A 153 12.34 6.62 -3.00
C MET A 153 12.53 8.11 -3.24
N LEU A 154 11.49 8.91 -3.01
CA LEU A 154 11.58 10.36 -3.02
C LEU A 154 12.63 10.83 -2.01
N GLY A 155 13.70 11.44 -2.50
CA GLY A 155 14.68 12.10 -1.64
C GLY A 155 14.06 13.29 -0.88
N PRO A 156 14.67 13.74 0.23
CA PRO A 156 14.08 14.73 1.14
C PRO A 156 13.58 15.99 0.44
N GLY A 157 14.40 16.59 -0.44
CA GLY A 157 13.99 17.81 -1.17
C GLY A 157 12.86 17.60 -2.19
N ARG A 158 12.67 16.38 -2.71
CA ARG A 158 11.50 16.06 -3.56
C ARG A 158 10.27 15.78 -2.70
N PHE A 159 10.45 15.16 -1.55
CA PHE A 159 9.39 14.96 -0.57
C PHE A 159 8.85 16.30 -0.04
N ASP A 160 9.72 17.23 0.35
CA ASP A 160 9.31 18.56 0.82
C ASP A 160 8.53 19.34 -0.26
N LYS A 161 8.96 19.21 -1.52
CA LYS A 161 8.24 19.80 -2.66
C LYS A 161 6.86 19.18 -2.86
N LEU A 162 6.75 17.85 -2.69
CA LEU A 162 5.46 17.16 -2.76
C LEU A 162 4.53 17.63 -1.64
N VAL A 163 5.02 17.67 -0.40
CA VAL A 163 4.27 18.17 0.77
C VAL A 163 3.82 19.60 0.55
N LYS A 164 4.72 20.48 0.07
CA LYS A 164 4.38 21.86 -0.27
C LYS A 164 3.30 21.93 -1.34
N SER A 165 3.43 21.17 -2.42
CA SER A 165 2.44 21.14 -3.50
C SER A 165 1.05 20.70 -3.02
N ILE A 166 0.98 19.74 -2.10
CA ILE A 166 -0.28 19.30 -1.49
C ILE A 166 -0.87 20.43 -0.64
N ASN A 167 -0.08 21.05 0.23
CA ASN A 167 -0.52 22.16 1.08
C ASN A 167 -1.01 23.37 0.27
N ASP A 168 -0.27 23.77 -0.76
CA ASP A 168 -0.63 24.87 -1.66
C ASP A 168 -1.98 24.61 -2.36
N SER A 169 -2.32 23.34 -2.57
CA SER A 169 -3.56 22.96 -3.22
C SER A 169 -4.74 22.85 -2.26
N ILE A 170 -4.52 22.31 -1.05
CA ILE A 170 -5.49 22.36 0.05
C ILE A 170 -5.90 23.82 0.32
N TRP A 171 -4.91 24.72 0.37
CA TRP A 171 -5.14 26.15 0.54
C TRP A 171 -6.09 26.72 -0.52
N LYS A 172 -5.86 26.41 -1.80
CA LYS A 172 -6.73 26.88 -2.90
C LYS A 172 -8.17 26.37 -2.75
N CYS A 173 -8.36 25.11 -2.38
CA CYS A 173 -9.70 24.58 -2.11
C CYS A 173 -10.38 25.32 -0.95
N SER A 174 -9.64 25.64 0.12
CA SER A 174 -10.17 26.42 1.24
C SER A 174 -10.66 27.80 0.80
N GLU A 175 -9.88 28.52 0.00
CA GLU A 175 -10.25 29.83 -0.55
C GLU A 175 -11.51 29.75 -1.43
N GLU A 176 -11.64 28.69 -2.24
CA GLU A 176 -12.83 28.49 -3.07
C GLU A 176 -14.08 28.23 -2.24
N ILE A 177 -13.98 27.42 -1.19
CA ILE A 177 -15.07 27.16 -0.24
C ILE A 177 -15.54 28.47 0.40
N GLU A 178 -14.62 29.27 0.96
CA GLU A 178 -14.97 30.55 1.58
C GLU A 178 -15.64 31.51 0.58
N ARG A 179 -15.19 31.51 -0.68
CA ARG A 179 -15.81 32.30 -1.74
C ARG A 179 -17.25 31.87 -1.99
N TYR A 180 -17.51 30.57 -2.06
CA TYR A 180 -18.87 30.05 -2.26
C TYR A 180 -19.77 30.32 -1.05
N GLU A 181 -19.29 30.11 0.18
CA GLU A 181 -20.04 30.42 1.41
C GLU A 181 -20.48 31.87 1.45
N ARG A 182 -19.55 32.81 1.19
CA ARG A 182 -19.88 34.23 1.08
C ARG A 182 -20.95 34.48 0.03
N THR A 183 -20.93 33.77 -1.10
CA THR A 183 -21.91 33.97 -2.18
C THR A 183 -23.30 33.47 -1.79
N ILE A 184 -23.40 32.39 -1.03
CA ILE A 184 -24.66 31.81 -0.54
C ILE A 184 -25.32 32.70 0.52
N GLU A 185 -24.54 33.37 1.39
CA GLU A 185 -25.07 34.29 2.41
C GLU A 185 -25.79 35.53 1.82
N TRP A 186 -25.63 35.82 0.53
CA TRP A 186 -26.33 36.91 -0.17
C TRP A 186 -27.60 36.46 -0.90
N TRP A 187 -28.02 35.20 -0.76
CA TRP A 187 -29.30 34.66 -1.25
C TRP A 187 -30.24 34.33 -0.08
#